data_AF-A0A8J8G080-F1
#
_entry.id   AF-A0A8J8G080-F1
#
_cell.length_a   1.000
_cell.length_b   1.000
_cell.length_c   1.000
_cell.angle_alpha   90.00
_cell.angle_beta   90.00
_cell.angle_gamma   90.00
#
_symmetry.space_group_name_H-M   'P 1'
#
loop_
_entity.id
_entity.type
_entity.pdbx_description
1 polymer ?
#
loop_
_entity_poly.entity_id
_entity_poly.type
_entity_poly.pdbx_seq_one_letter_code
_entity_poly.pdbx_strand_id
1 'polypeptide(L)' 'MRNKVKITVVKQFLPKDIFGHDYRLVSGNTVKNCALKEGSEFISDGTGNKPEGFCPHAWNSIFKNVHLLTWGGGYP' A
#
# COMPACT_ATOMS: atom_id res chain seq x y z
N MET A 1 14.09 -16.60 -10.39
CA MET A 1 12.69 -16.93 -10.00
C MET A 1 12.03 -15.65 -9.53
N ARG A 2 10.76 -15.42 -9.88
CA ARG A 2 9.97 -14.30 -9.33
C ARG A 2 9.03 -14.88 -8.28
N ASN A 3 9.15 -14.41 -7.05
CA ASN A 3 8.28 -14.87 -5.97
C ASN A 3 6.98 -14.08 -5.98
N LYS A 4 5.86 -14.77 -5.72
CA LYS A 4 4.58 -14.10 -5.47
C LYS A 4 4.62 -13.48 -4.08
N VAL A 5 4.26 -12.20 -3.98
CA VAL A 5 4.22 -11.49 -2.70
C VAL A 5 2.78 -11.29 -2.30
N LYS A 6 2.42 -11.82 -1.12
CA LYS A 6 1.11 -11.59 -0.51
C LYS A 6 1.15 -10.29 0.30
N ILE A 7 0.18 -9.42 0.05
CA ILE A 7 0.01 -8.13 0.73
C ILE A 7 -1.31 -8.21 1.49
N THR A 8 -1.26 -8.04 2.80
CA THR A 8 -2.45 -8.05 3.65
C THR A 8 -2.63 -6.66 4.25
N VAL A 9 -3.81 -6.08 4.09
CA VAL A 9 -4.15 -4.79 4.72
C VAL A 9 -4.43 -5.05 6.20
N VAL A 10 -3.46 -4.77 7.06
CA VAL A 10 -3.61 -5.00 8.50
C VAL A 10 -4.53 -3.97 9.15
N LYS A 11 -4.33 -2.69 8.79
CA LYS A 11 -5.06 -1.58 9.40
C LYS A 11 -5.11 -0.38 8.47
N GLN A 12 -6.17 0.41 8.59
CA GLN A 12 -6.33 1.65 7.86
C GLN A 12 -6.37 2.85 8.80
N PHE A 13 -5.69 3.92 8.42
CA PHE A 13 -5.65 5.16 9.19
C PHE A 13 -5.88 6.36 8.28
N LEU A 14 -6.67 7.33 8.75
CA LEU A 14 -6.69 8.66 8.19
C LEU A 14 -5.66 9.54 8.88
N PRO A 15 -5.13 10.57 8.20
CA PRO A 15 -4.25 11.54 8.83
C PRO A 15 -4.87 12.18 10.08
N LYS A 16 -6.20 12.36 10.10
CA LYS A 16 -6.91 12.87 11.27
C LYS A 16 -6.83 11.97 12.49
N ASP A 17 -6.79 10.65 12.31
CA ASP A 17 -6.64 9.68 13.41
C ASP A 17 -5.26 9.74 14.05
N ILE A 18 -4.25 10.22 13.30
CA ILE A 18 -2.86 10.30 13.74
C ILE A 18 -2.52 11.70 14.28
N PHE A 19 -2.94 12.75 13.57
CA PHE A 19 -2.55 14.13 13.83
C PHE A 19 -3.64 14.97 14.52
N GLY A 20 -4.84 14.43 14.70
CA GLY A 20 -5.96 15.10 15.38
C GLY A 20 -6.64 16.21 14.57
N HIS A 21 -6.22 16.46 13.33
CA HIS A 21 -6.80 17.48 12.45
C HIS A 21 -6.82 17.02 10.99
N ASP A 22 -7.67 17.66 10.17
CA ASP A 22 -7.77 17.38 8.74
C ASP A 22 -6.49 17.78 8.01
N TYR A 23 -5.87 16.81 7.34
CA TYR A 23 -4.68 17.05 6.53
C TYR A 23 -5.07 17.41 5.09
N ARG A 24 -4.57 18.57 4.63
CA ARG A 24 -4.82 19.09 3.29
C ARG A 24 -3.61 18.87 2.39
N LEU A 25 -3.87 18.40 1.18
CA LEU A 25 -2.89 18.35 0.10
C LEU A 25 -2.53 19.77 -0.33
N VAL A 26 -1.37 19.92 -1.00
CA VAL A 26 -0.95 21.20 -1.62
C VAL A 26 -2.00 21.73 -2.60
N SER A 27 -2.80 20.85 -3.19
CA SER A 27 -3.93 21.18 -4.07
C SER A 27 -5.18 21.69 -3.34
N GLY A 28 -5.15 21.84 -2.01
CA GLY A 28 -6.28 22.29 -1.18
C GLY A 28 -7.29 21.19 -0.83
N ASN A 29 -7.20 20.02 -1.47
CA ASN A 29 -8.09 18.89 -1.20
C ASN A 29 -7.72 18.18 0.11
N THR A 30 -8.71 17.78 0.91
CA THR A 30 -8.49 16.91 2.07
C THR A 30 -8.03 15.52 1.61
N VAL A 31 -7.05 14.95 2.31
CA VAL A 31 -6.62 13.57 2.07
C VAL A 31 -7.79 12.62 2.35
N LYS A 32 -8.28 11.97 1.30
CA LYS A 32 -9.34 10.96 1.40
C LYS A 32 -8.73 9.59 1.66
N ASN A 33 -9.53 8.73 2.28
CA ASN A 33 -9.14 7.36 2.51
C ASN A 33 -9.00 6.60 1.19
N CYS A 34 -8.01 5.72 1.09
CA CYS A 34 -8.00 4.70 0.05
C CYS A 34 -9.19 3.75 0.28
N ALA A 35 -9.85 3.24 -0.76
CA ALA A 35 -10.95 2.27 -0.60
C ALA A 35 -10.44 0.84 -0.32
N LEU A 36 -9.45 0.69 0.58
CA LEU A 36 -8.90 -0.59 1.00
C LEU A 36 -9.60 -1.02 2.29
N LYS A 37 -10.16 -2.24 2.31
CA LYS A 37 -10.75 -2.80 3.54
C LYS A 37 -9.67 -3.52 4.35
N GLU A 38 -9.71 -3.35 5.67
CA GLU A 38 -8.90 -4.14 6.60
C GLU A 38 -9.18 -5.63 6.40
N GLY A 39 -8.13 -6.45 6.50
CA GLY A 39 -8.17 -7.88 6.20
C GLY A 39 -8.15 -8.23 4.71
N SER A 40 -8.20 -7.25 3.79
CA SER A 40 -8.10 -7.56 2.35
C SER A 40 -6.71 -8.08 2.00
N GLU A 41 -6.70 -9.15 1.21
CA GLU A 41 -5.48 -9.77 0.70
C GLU A 41 -5.34 -9.49 -0.80
N PHE A 42 -4.13 -9.07 -1.19
CA PHE A 42 -3.76 -8.83 -2.57
C PHE A 42 -2.51 -9.66 -2.87
N ILE A 43 -2.41 -10.18 -4.10
CA ILE A 43 -1.26 -10.94 -4.54
C ILE A 43 -0.58 -10.14 -5.64
N SER A 44 0.72 -9.87 -5.48
CA SER A 44 1.56 -9.39 -6.57
C SER A 44 2.22 -10.58 -7.24
N ASP A 45 1.93 -10.78 -8.51
CA ASP A 45 2.48 -11.80 -9.41
C ASP A 45 3.95 -11.57 -9.80
N GLY A 46 4.62 -10.60 -9.18
CA GLY A 46 6.04 -10.32 -9.39
C GLY A 46 6.34 -9.62 -10.72
N THR A 47 5.32 -9.14 -11.44
CA THR A 47 5.47 -8.30 -12.63
C THR A 47 5.82 -6.85 -12.29
N GLY A 48 5.73 -6.46 -11.01
CA GLY A 48 5.88 -5.08 -10.56
C GLY A 48 4.63 -4.23 -10.75
N ASN A 49 3.56 -4.82 -11.30
CA ASN A 49 2.29 -4.13 -11.43
C ASN A 49 1.57 -4.05 -10.08
N LYS A 50 0.85 -2.94 -9.91
CA LYS A 50 -0.05 -2.74 -8.78
C LYS A 50 -1.21 -3.74 -8.87
N PRO A 51 -1.55 -4.46 -7.80
CA PRO A 51 -2.73 -5.32 -7.78
C PRO A 51 -4.01 -4.53 -8.11
N GLU A 52 -4.97 -5.17 -8.76
CA GLU A 52 -6.28 -4.58 -9.03
C GLU A 52 -6.98 -4.18 -7.71
N GLY A 53 -7.66 -3.04 -7.72
CA GLY A 53 -8.27 -2.48 -6.52
C GLY A 53 -7.30 -1.90 -5.47
N PHE A 54 -5.98 -2.11 -5.60
CA PHE A 54 -5.02 -1.53 -4.65
C PHE A 54 -4.87 -0.01 -4.84
N CYS A 55 -4.62 0.73 -3.76
CA CYS A 55 -4.49 2.18 -3.82
C CYS A 55 -3.12 2.60 -4.42
N PRO A 56 -3.07 3.51 -5.41
CA PRO A 56 -1.82 3.89 -6.06
C PRO A 56 -0.82 4.59 -5.12
N HIS A 57 -1.31 5.44 -4.22
CA HIS A 57 -0.44 6.10 -3.23
C HIS A 57 0.20 5.10 -2.28
N ALA A 58 -0.61 4.17 -1.73
CA ALA A 58 -0.11 3.10 -0.87
C ALA A 58 0.86 2.17 -1.62
N TRP A 59 0.56 1.86 -2.88
CA TRP A 59 1.43 1.06 -3.74
C TRP A 59 2.81 1.69 -3.86
N ASN A 60 2.89 2.99 -4.17
CA ASN A 60 4.16 3.68 -4.33
C ASN A 60 5.04 3.60 -3.07
N SER A 61 4.43 3.64 -1.89
CA SER A 61 5.14 3.50 -0.62
C SER A 61 5.69 2.08 -0.39
N ILE A 62 4.93 1.04 -0.71
CA ILE A 62 5.33 -0.35 -0.45
C ILE A 62 6.07 -1.02 -1.62
N PHE A 63 6.01 -0.44 -2.82
CA PHE A 63 6.51 -1.03 -4.06
C PHE A 63 7.96 -1.47 -3.95
N LYS A 64 8.84 -0.66 -3.32
CA LYS A 64 10.25 -1.01 -3.14
C LYS A 64 10.43 -2.29 -2.32
N ASN A 65 9.66 -2.44 -1.25
CA ASN A 65 9.69 -3.63 -0.39
C ASN A 65 9.11 -4.85 -1.12
N VAL A 66 7.97 -4.68 -1.80
CA VAL A 66 7.36 -5.75 -2.61
C VAL A 66 8.30 -6.20 -3.73
N HIS A 67 8.98 -5.26 -4.38
CA HIS A 67 9.96 -5.55 -5.43
C HIS A 67 11.15 -6.33 -4.87
N LEU A 68 11.70 -5.92 -3.72
CA LEU A 68 12.77 -6.64 -3.04
C LEU A 68 12.36 -8.09 -2.71
N LEU A 69 11.18 -8.27 -2.10
CA LEU A 69 10.63 -9.59 -1.76
C LEU A 69 10.40 -10.48 -2.99
N THR A 70 9.99 -9.88 -4.11
CA THR A 70 9.80 -10.58 -5.39
C THR A 70 11.09 -11.24 -5.87
N TRP A 71 12.24 -10.60 -5.64
CA TRP A 71 13.55 -11.13 -6.03
C TRP A 71 14.20 -12.04 -4.96
N GLY A 72 13.45 -12.39 -3.91
CA GLY A 72 13.98 -13.19 -2.80
C GLY A 72 14.88 -12.40 -1.85
N GLY A 73 14.88 -11.06 -1.95
CA GLY A 73 15.50 -10.20 -0.97
C GLY A 73 14.60 -10.05 0.26
N GLY A 74 15.21 -10.07 1.44
CA GLY A 74 14.52 -9.96 2.72
C GLY A 74 15.49 -10.24 3.85
N TYR A 75 15.21 -9.70 5.02
CA TYR A 75 15.90 -10.12 6.24
C TYR A 75 15.18 -11.37 6.79
N PRO A 76 15.93 -12.36 7.33
CA PRO A 76 15.33 -13.53 7.98
C PRO A 76 14.46 -13.18 9.19
#